data_AF-A0A7W8ACE0-F1
#
_entry.id   AF-A0A7W8ACE0-F1
#
_cell.length_a   1.000
_cell.length_b   1.000
_cell.length_c   1.000
_cell.angle_alpha   90.00
_cell.angle_beta   90.00
_cell.angle_gamma   90.00
#
_symmetry.space_group_name_H-M   'P 1'
#
loop_
_entity.id
_entity.type
_entity.pdbx_description
1 polymer ?
#
loop_
_entity_poly.entity_id
_entity_poly.type
_entity_poly.pdbx_seq_one_letter_code
_entity_poly.pdbx_strand_id
1 'polypeptide(L)'
;MTKRTSVASLGIGAGAGFAALALVYLVVLTVMMARGLPFPPREPFATTFHVIMMLAVLVMVPLWCAIHLATPANKQAYTLVSLVFIVMHAVVVCANRFLALTMVRQSPGLGRTAGLEWFQPYGWPSLTFAFEILGWGVFFSLACLFLVPAFRLERRIATTFAAMGVLSLGGALGLLVNSTALMGAIAPLAWGLGPAVAAVLVMIWLRAQSHDPGAT
;
A
#
# COMPACT_ATOMS: atom_id res chain seq x y z
N MET A 1 7.89 29.81 6.56
CA MET A 1 7.69 28.35 6.77
C MET A 1 9.01 27.66 6.50
N THR A 2 9.60 26.96 7.47
CA THR A 2 10.92 26.32 7.27
C THR A 2 10.77 25.02 6.45
N LYS A 3 11.85 24.57 5.80
CA LYS A 3 11.88 23.30 5.05
C LYS A 3 11.35 22.12 5.90
N ARG A 4 11.71 22.05 7.18
CA ARG A 4 11.24 21.01 8.12
C ARG A 4 9.72 21.06 8.34
N THR A 5 9.15 22.25 8.57
CA THR A 5 7.70 22.40 8.75
C THR A 5 6.93 21.99 7.49
N SER A 6 7.46 22.29 6.30
CA SER A 6 6.86 21.87 5.03
C SER A 6 6.89 20.36 4.84
N VAL A 7 8.01 19.71 5.15
CA VAL A 7 8.16 18.24 5.05
C VAL A 7 7.20 17.54 6.03
N ALA A 8 7.14 18.00 7.27
CA ALA A 8 6.24 17.44 8.27
C ALA A 8 4.77 17.63 7.86
N SER A 9 4.38 18.82 7.40
CA SER A 9 3.03 19.10 6.89
C SER A 9 2.64 18.15 5.77
N LEU A 10 3.50 17.97 4.77
CA LEU A 10 3.25 17.08 3.63
C LEU A 10 3.05 15.63 4.11
N GLY A 11 3.98 15.13 4.94
CA GLY A 11 3.91 13.74 5.41
C GLY A 11 2.74 13.48 6.35
N ILE A 12 2.37 14.43 7.21
CA ILE A 12 1.20 14.33 8.07
C ILE A 12 -0.09 14.35 7.24
N GLY A 13 -0.19 15.24 6.26
CA GLY A 13 -1.34 15.29 5.35
C GLY A 13 -1.50 13.98 4.56
N ALA A 14 -0.41 13.48 3.99
CA ALA A 14 -0.39 12.21 3.27
C ALA A 14 -0.76 11.01 4.17
N GLY A 15 -0.18 10.93 5.37
CA GLY A 15 -0.48 9.89 6.35
C GLY A 15 -1.93 9.93 6.83
N ALA A 16 -2.49 11.12 7.06
CA ALA A 16 -3.89 11.29 7.44
C ALA A 16 -4.82 10.90 6.30
N GLY A 17 -4.50 11.30 5.06
CA GLY A 17 -5.24 10.89 3.87
C GLY A 17 -5.25 9.37 3.69
N PHE A 18 -4.10 8.72 3.89
CA PHE A 18 -4.01 7.26 3.85
C PHE A 18 -4.87 6.60 4.94
N ALA A 19 -4.77 7.07 6.20
CA ALA A 19 -5.56 6.53 7.31
C ALA A 19 -7.06 6.70 7.09
N ALA A 20 -7.49 7.85 6.54
CA ALA A 20 -8.88 8.09 6.18
C ALA A 20 -9.37 7.13 5.09
N LEU A 21 -8.58 6.92 4.03
CA LEU A 21 -8.90 5.96 2.97
C LEU A 21 -8.98 4.53 3.49
N ALA A 22 -8.06 4.12 4.37
CA ALA A 22 -8.10 2.82 5.03
C ALA A 22 -9.35 2.64 5.89
N LEU A 23 -9.76 3.69 6.63
CA LEU A 23 -11.00 3.65 7.41
C LEU A 23 -12.23 3.51 6.50
N VAL A 24 -12.29 4.28 5.40
CA VAL A 24 -13.38 4.18 4.42
C VAL A 24 -13.41 2.78 3.80
N TYR A 25 -12.26 2.21 3.44
CA TYR A 25 -12.17 0.83 2.96
C TYR A 25 -12.80 -0.17 3.94
N LEU A 26 -12.42 -0.08 5.22
CA LEU A 26 -12.93 -0.96 6.27
C LEU A 26 -14.44 -0.78 6.46
N VAL A 27 -14.95 0.45 6.47
CA VAL A 27 -16.40 0.72 6.57
C VAL A 27 -17.14 0.10 5.40
N VAL A 28 -16.68 0.30 4.17
CA VAL A 28 -17.30 -0.25 2.95
C VAL A 28 -17.28 -1.79 3.00
N LEU A 29 -16.17 -2.39 3.42
CA LEU A 29 -16.04 -3.83 3.61
C LEU A 29 -17.01 -4.35 4.67
N THR A 30 -17.08 -3.72 5.84
CA THR A 30 -18.01 -4.11 6.90
C THR A 30 -19.46 -4.02 6.45
N VAL A 31 -19.85 -2.95 5.74
CA VAL A 31 -21.21 -2.81 5.19
C VAL A 31 -21.51 -3.91 4.17
N MET A 32 -20.57 -4.22 3.28
CA MET A 32 -20.74 -5.29 2.29
C MET A 32 -20.95 -6.64 2.97
N MET A 33 -20.09 -6.98 3.94
CA MET A 33 -20.15 -8.26 4.66
C MET A 33 -21.41 -8.36 5.54
N ALA A 34 -21.82 -7.27 6.20
CA ALA A 34 -23.05 -7.21 6.99
C ALA A 34 -24.32 -7.42 6.14
N ARG A 35 -24.25 -7.14 4.83
CA ARG A 35 -25.33 -7.42 3.86
C ARG A 35 -25.28 -8.83 3.29
N GLY A 36 -24.36 -9.69 3.75
CA GLY A 36 -24.20 -11.06 3.27
C GLY A 36 -23.72 -11.15 1.81
N LEU A 37 -23.11 -10.08 1.29
CA LEU A 37 -22.62 -10.05 -0.08
C LEU A 37 -21.31 -10.85 -0.21
N PRO A 38 -21.14 -11.60 -1.31
CA PRO A 38 -19.98 -12.49 -1.45
C PRO A 38 -18.69 -11.72 -1.72
N PHE A 39 -17.57 -12.37 -1.40
CA PHE A 39 -16.26 -12.02 -1.92
C PHE A 39 -15.92 -12.97 -3.07
N PRO A 40 -15.46 -12.49 -4.25
CA PRO A 40 -15.05 -11.13 -4.56
C PRO A 40 -16.21 -10.12 -4.69
N PRO A 41 -15.95 -8.83 -4.43
CA PRO A 41 -16.98 -7.79 -4.41
C PRO A 41 -17.62 -7.64 -5.80
N ARG A 42 -18.95 -7.48 -5.82
CA ARG A 42 -19.72 -7.11 -7.01
C ARG A 42 -19.95 -5.59 -7.05
N GLU A 43 -20.43 -5.08 -8.18
CA GLU A 43 -20.83 -3.67 -8.25
C GLU A 43 -21.97 -3.36 -7.26
N PRO A 44 -21.98 -2.15 -6.64
CA PRO A 44 -21.03 -1.03 -6.81
C PRO A 44 -19.77 -1.11 -5.92
N PHE A 45 -19.64 -2.14 -5.08
CA PHE A 45 -18.54 -2.28 -4.12
C PHE A 45 -17.20 -2.50 -4.82
N ALA A 46 -17.18 -3.26 -5.92
CA ALA A 46 -15.98 -3.48 -6.73
C ALA A 46 -15.34 -2.16 -7.17
N THR A 47 -16.11 -1.29 -7.85
CA THR A 47 -15.66 0.04 -8.26
C THR A 47 -15.13 0.83 -7.07
N THR A 48 -15.85 0.83 -5.95
CA THR A 48 -15.48 1.56 -4.74
C THR A 48 -14.11 1.12 -4.20
N PHE A 49 -13.87 -0.18 -4.10
CA PHE A 49 -12.57 -0.69 -3.64
C PHE A 49 -11.43 -0.36 -4.59
N HIS A 50 -11.64 -0.45 -5.92
CA HIS A 50 -10.59 -0.09 -6.88
C HIS A 50 -10.19 1.39 -6.77
N VAL A 51 -11.16 2.29 -6.60
CA VAL A 51 -10.89 3.74 -6.43
C VAL A 51 -10.14 4.00 -5.13
N ILE A 52 -10.60 3.44 -4.00
CA ILE A 52 -9.95 3.65 -2.71
C ILE A 52 -8.49 3.15 -2.74
N MET A 53 -8.25 1.95 -3.29
CA MET A 53 -6.91 1.39 -3.38
C MET A 53 -5.99 2.22 -4.27
N MET A 54 -6.50 2.74 -5.40
CA MET A 54 -5.74 3.61 -6.29
C MET A 54 -5.34 4.92 -5.59
N LEU A 55 -6.28 5.55 -4.88
CA LEU A 55 -5.99 6.76 -4.11
C LEU A 55 -5.02 6.49 -2.95
N ALA A 56 -5.17 5.34 -2.28
CA ALA A 56 -4.33 4.95 -1.15
C ALA A 56 -2.85 4.86 -1.55
N VAL A 57 -2.53 4.17 -2.65
CA VAL A 57 -1.13 4.06 -3.09
C VAL A 57 -0.56 5.38 -3.61
N LEU A 58 -1.39 6.26 -4.18
CA LEU A 58 -0.96 7.60 -4.60
C LEU A 58 -0.58 8.48 -3.42
N VAL A 59 -1.30 8.40 -2.28
CA VAL A 59 -0.96 9.16 -1.07
C VAL A 59 0.22 8.56 -0.29
N MET A 60 0.57 7.28 -0.50
CA MET A 60 1.77 6.70 0.11
C MET A 60 3.06 7.33 -0.42
N VAL A 61 3.11 7.72 -1.70
CA VAL A 61 4.31 8.32 -2.31
C VAL A 61 4.76 9.61 -1.60
N PRO A 62 3.91 10.63 -1.37
CA PRO A 62 4.31 11.82 -0.62
C PRO A 62 4.65 11.53 0.85
N LEU A 63 4.03 10.52 1.48
CA LEU A 63 4.41 10.08 2.83
C LEU A 63 5.86 9.54 2.85
N TRP A 64 6.23 8.70 1.88
CA TRP A 64 7.60 8.19 1.76
C TRP A 64 8.60 9.29 1.38
N CYS A 65 8.20 10.24 0.55
CA CYS A 65 9.01 11.42 0.26
C CYS A 65 9.31 12.21 1.55
N ALA A 66 8.30 12.41 2.40
CA ALA A 66 8.49 13.07 3.68
C ALA A 66 9.41 12.29 4.63
N ILE A 67 9.30 10.95 4.66
CA ILE A 67 10.22 10.08 5.42
C ILE A 67 11.67 10.29 4.96
N HIS A 68 11.91 10.25 3.65
CA HIS A 68 13.24 10.43 3.09
C HIS A 68 13.84 11.80 3.44
N LEU A 69 13.06 12.87 3.24
CA LEU A 69 13.49 14.24 3.51
C LEU A 69 13.69 14.55 4.99
N ALA A 70 13.00 13.83 5.88
CA ALA A 70 13.12 13.98 7.32
C ALA A 70 14.21 13.07 7.94
N THR A 71 14.74 12.12 7.17
CA THR A 71 15.76 11.17 7.65
C THR A 71 17.18 11.78 7.55
N PRO A 72 18.04 11.59 8.58
CA PRO A 72 19.44 12.06 8.55
C PRO A 72 20.25 11.51 7.37
N ALA A 73 21.23 12.28 6.90
CA ALA A 73 22.00 11.99 5.69
C ALA A 73 22.65 10.59 5.68
N ASN A 74 23.17 10.13 6.83
CA ASN A 74 23.80 8.81 6.97
C ASN A 74 22.84 7.62 6.79
N LYS A 75 21.53 7.85 6.78
CA LYS A 75 20.49 6.82 6.57
C LYS A 75 19.70 7.03 5.27
N GLN A 76 19.98 8.11 4.52
CA GLN A 76 19.18 8.47 3.35
C GLN A 76 19.25 7.44 2.22
N ALA A 77 20.36 6.73 2.07
CA ALA A 77 20.49 5.65 1.07
C ALA A 77 19.37 4.61 1.20
N TYR A 78 19.08 4.16 2.43
CA TYR A 78 18.01 3.20 2.70
C TYR A 78 16.62 3.75 2.35
N THR A 79 16.34 4.98 2.78
CA THR A 79 15.05 5.63 2.49
C THR A 79 14.86 5.98 1.02
N LEU A 80 15.93 6.26 0.28
CA LEU A 80 15.89 6.52 -1.16
C LEU A 80 15.53 5.24 -1.93
N VAL A 81 16.18 4.12 -1.61
CA VAL A 81 15.84 2.82 -2.19
C VAL A 81 14.39 2.45 -1.87
N SER A 82 13.96 2.68 -0.63
CA SER A 82 12.57 2.49 -0.23
C SER A 82 11.59 3.36 -1.06
N LEU A 83 11.94 4.62 -1.29
CA LEU A 83 11.15 5.55 -2.10
C LEU A 83 11.03 5.09 -3.57
N VAL A 84 12.09 4.54 -4.16
CA VAL A 84 12.03 3.99 -5.52
C VAL A 84 11.02 2.83 -5.58
N PHE A 85 11.08 1.92 -4.61
CA PHE A 85 10.16 0.79 -4.57
C PHE A 85 8.70 1.18 -4.30
N ILE A 86 8.43 2.18 -3.45
CA ILE A 86 7.05 2.63 -3.23
C ILE A 86 6.47 3.32 -4.47
N VAL A 87 7.30 4.00 -5.27
CA VAL A 87 6.88 4.58 -6.54
C VAL A 87 6.54 3.48 -7.55
N MET A 88 7.39 2.46 -7.67
CA MET A 88 7.10 1.28 -8.50
C MET A 88 5.81 0.57 -8.08
N HIS A 89 5.63 0.39 -6.76
CA HIS A 89 4.39 -0.13 -6.19
C HIS A 89 3.17 0.68 -6.61
N ALA A 90 3.22 2.01 -6.45
CA ALA A 90 2.12 2.90 -6.79
C ALA A 90 1.79 2.83 -8.29
N VAL A 91 2.80 2.80 -9.16
CA VAL A 91 2.61 2.68 -10.62
C VAL A 91 1.92 1.37 -10.99
N VAL A 92 2.42 0.23 -10.50
CA VAL A 92 1.84 -1.09 -10.81
C VAL A 92 0.41 -1.20 -10.29
N VAL A 93 0.16 -0.79 -9.05
CA VAL A 93 -1.19 -0.85 -8.47
C VAL A 93 -2.13 0.10 -9.21
N CYS A 94 -1.73 1.33 -9.51
CA CYS A 94 -2.56 2.26 -10.28
C CYS A 94 -2.90 1.72 -11.67
N ALA A 95 -1.93 1.18 -12.40
CA ALA A 95 -2.18 0.55 -13.70
C ALA A 95 -3.21 -0.59 -13.56
N ASN A 96 -3.05 -1.44 -12.54
CA ASN A 96 -3.96 -2.54 -12.28
C ASN A 96 -5.39 -2.08 -11.95
N ARG A 97 -5.54 -1.07 -11.08
CA ARG A 97 -6.86 -0.51 -10.72
C ARG A 97 -7.50 0.24 -11.88
N PHE A 98 -6.72 0.97 -12.66
CA PHE A 98 -7.21 1.69 -13.82
C PHE A 98 -7.74 0.72 -14.89
N LEU A 99 -7.04 -0.38 -15.17
CA LEU A 99 -7.52 -1.45 -16.04
C LEU A 99 -8.84 -2.06 -15.55
N ALA A 100 -8.97 -2.32 -14.25
CA ALA A 100 -10.20 -2.82 -13.67
C ALA A 100 -11.37 -1.85 -13.83
N LEU A 101 -11.15 -0.55 -13.57
CA LEU A 101 -12.16 0.50 -13.64
C LEU A 101 -12.60 0.84 -15.07
N THR A 102 -11.74 0.60 -16.06
CA THR A 102 -11.97 0.94 -17.46
C THR A 102 -12.26 -0.32 -18.28
N MET A 103 -11.22 -1.04 -18.68
CA MET A 103 -11.29 -2.17 -19.58
C MET A 103 -12.19 -3.29 -19.03
N VAL A 104 -11.95 -3.75 -17.80
CA VAL A 104 -12.72 -4.89 -17.25
C VAL A 104 -14.19 -4.52 -17.04
N ARG A 105 -14.45 -3.34 -16.45
CA ARG A 105 -15.81 -2.90 -16.14
C ARG A 105 -16.66 -2.60 -17.38
N GLN A 106 -16.08 -1.97 -18.41
CA GLN A 106 -16.85 -1.49 -19.57
C GLN A 106 -17.06 -2.56 -20.65
N SER A 107 -16.13 -3.51 -20.76
CA SER A 107 -16.11 -4.47 -21.87
C SER A 107 -17.38 -5.34 -22.00
N PRO A 108 -18.02 -5.84 -20.92
CA PRO A 108 -19.28 -6.57 -21.03
C PRO A 108 -20.41 -5.75 -21.67
N GLY A 109 -20.51 -4.46 -21.33
CA GLY A 109 -21.51 -3.55 -21.91
C GLY A 109 -21.27 -3.25 -23.40
N LEU A 110 -20.05 -3.50 -23.88
CA LEU A 110 -19.67 -3.38 -25.29
C LEU A 110 -19.74 -4.71 -26.05
N GLY A 111 -20.19 -5.79 -25.40
CA GLY A 111 -20.22 -7.13 -26.00
C GLY A 111 -18.83 -7.74 -26.25
N ARG A 112 -17.78 -7.22 -25.61
CA ARG A 112 -16.38 -7.64 -25.81
C ARG A 112 -15.89 -8.45 -24.62
N THR A 113 -16.21 -9.74 -24.55
CA THR A 113 -15.85 -10.58 -23.39
C THR A 113 -14.63 -11.47 -23.59
N ALA A 114 -14.23 -11.71 -24.84
CA ALA A 114 -13.06 -12.54 -25.15
C ALA A 114 -11.79 -11.94 -24.54
N GLY A 115 -11.04 -12.75 -23.78
CA GLY A 115 -9.79 -12.34 -23.13
C GLY A 115 -9.97 -11.72 -21.75
N LEU A 116 -11.19 -11.40 -21.30
CA LEU A 116 -11.43 -10.82 -19.97
C LEU A 116 -11.11 -11.78 -18.82
N GLU A 117 -11.04 -13.09 -19.09
CA GLU A 117 -10.62 -14.10 -18.14
C GLU A 117 -9.20 -13.85 -17.60
N TRP A 118 -8.30 -13.27 -18.41
CA TRP A 118 -6.93 -12.93 -18.01
C TRP A 118 -6.85 -11.71 -17.07
N PHE A 119 -7.93 -10.94 -16.96
CA PHE A 119 -7.99 -9.71 -16.16
C PHE A 119 -8.89 -9.86 -14.93
N GLN A 120 -9.23 -11.09 -14.55
CA GLN A 120 -10.00 -11.34 -13.33
C GLN A 120 -9.16 -10.97 -12.09
N PRO A 121 -9.72 -10.23 -11.12
CA PRO A 121 -8.97 -9.77 -9.94
C PRO A 121 -8.54 -10.87 -8.99
N TYR A 122 -9.16 -12.05 -9.09
CA TYR A 122 -8.87 -13.22 -8.25
C TYR A 122 -8.82 -14.47 -9.09
N GLY A 123 -7.99 -15.42 -8.67
CA GLY A 123 -7.77 -16.69 -9.36
C GLY A 123 -6.46 -16.71 -10.15
N TRP A 124 -6.01 -17.92 -10.47
CA TRP A 124 -4.83 -18.17 -11.28
C TRP A 124 -5.22 -19.05 -12.48
N PRO A 125 -4.73 -18.77 -13.69
CA PRO A 125 -3.85 -17.65 -14.09
C PRO A 125 -4.59 -16.32 -14.28
N SER A 126 -3.97 -15.20 -13.91
CA SER A 126 -4.49 -13.84 -14.14
C SER A 126 -3.37 -12.80 -14.13
N LEU A 127 -3.38 -11.87 -15.10
CA LEU A 127 -2.48 -10.72 -15.16
C LEU A 127 -2.75 -9.74 -14.03
N THR A 128 -4.03 -9.47 -13.76
CA THR A 128 -4.45 -8.57 -12.66
C THR A 128 -3.99 -9.12 -11.32
N PHE A 129 -4.06 -10.44 -11.12
CA PHE A 129 -3.58 -11.08 -9.92
C PHE A 129 -2.05 -11.12 -9.83
N ALA A 130 -1.35 -11.36 -10.95
CA ALA A 130 0.11 -11.28 -11.01
C ALA A 130 0.63 -9.87 -10.66
N PHE A 131 0.00 -8.82 -11.19
CA PHE A 131 0.34 -7.43 -10.85
C PHE A 131 0.00 -7.07 -9.41
N GLU A 132 -1.07 -7.63 -8.85
CA GLU A 132 -1.38 -7.47 -7.43
C GLU A 132 -0.24 -8.00 -6.56
N ILE A 133 0.27 -9.20 -6.87
CA ILE A 133 1.38 -9.83 -6.15
C ILE A 133 2.71 -9.10 -6.39
N LEU A 134 2.96 -8.61 -7.61
CA LEU A 134 4.15 -7.80 -7.90
C LEU A 134 4.14 -6.48 -7.12
N GLY A 135 3.00 -5.77 -7.14
CA GLY A 135 2.84 -4.48 -6.46
C GLY A 135 2.92 -4.62 -4.95
N TRP A 136 2.01 -5.39 -4.36
CA TRP A 136 1.91 -5.54 -2.91
C TRP A 136 2.94 -6.53 -2.38
N GLY A 137 3.04 -7.73 -2.95
CA GLY A 137 3.90 -8.79 -2.45
C GLY A 137 5.41 -8.55 -2.64
N VAL A 138 5.83 -7.84 -3.69
CA VAL A 138 7.26 -7.62 -3.98
C VAL A 138 7.68 -6.18 -3.69
N PHE A 139 7.17 -5.21 -4.47
CA PHE A 139 7.65 -3.83 -4.38
C PHE A 139 7.34 -3.17 -3.04
N PHE A 140 6.12 -3.33 -2.54
CA PHE A 140 5.77 -2.80 -1.22
C PHE A 140 6.57 -3.45 -0.09
N SER A 141 6.83 -4.76 -0.17
CA SER A 141 7.64 -5.49 0.79
C SER A 141 9.07 -4.95 0.86
N LEU A 142 9.70 -4.78 -0.31
CA LEU A 142 11.05 -4.22 -0.40
C LEU A 142 11.06 -2.78 0.12
N ALA A 143 10.07 -1.96 -0.25
CA ALA A 143 9.95 -0.60 0.29
C ALA A 143 9.94 -0.59 1.82
N CYS A 144 9.16 -1.48 2.45
CA CYS A 144 9.10 -1.58 3.91
C CYS A 144 10.43 -2.08 4.51
N LEU A 145 11.03 -3.15 3.98
CA LEU A 145 12.27 -3.72 4.50
C LEU A 145 13.44 -2.72 4.45
N PHE A 146 13.52 -1.91 3.40
CA PHE A 146 14.54 -0.86 3.31
C PHE A 146 14.33 0.29 4.31
N LEU A 147 13.13 0.50 4.87
CA LEU A 147 12.93 1.48 5.96
C LEU A 147 13.40 0.98 7.32
N VAL A 148 13.51 -0.34 7.53
CA VAL A 148 13.90 -0.92 8.82
C VAL A 148 15.23 -0.36 9.36
N PRO A 149 16.34 -0.35 8.61
CA PRO A 149 17.61 0.23 9.10
C PRO A 149 17.51 1.75 9.34
N ALA A 150 16.64 2.46 8.62
CA ALA A 150 16.46 3.90 8.81
C ALA A 150 15.85 4.21 10.19
N PHE A 151 14.90 3.38 10.64
CA PHE A 151 14.15 3.57 11.90
C PHE A 151 14.67 2.71 13.07
N ARG A 152 15.94 2.28 13.05
CA ARG A 152 16.48 1.35 14.08
C ARG A 152 16.33 1.88 15.52
N LEU A 153 16.33 3.20 15.71
CA LEU A 153 16.16 3.82 17.04
C LEU A 153 14.68 3.90 17.43
N GLU A 154 13.80 4.09 16.44
CA GLU A 154 12.36 4.14 16.56
C GLU A 154 11.78 2.71 16.47
N ARG A 155 12.13 1.87 17.44
CA ARG A 155 11.88 0.41 17.41
C ARG A 155 10.48 0.01 16.97
N ARG A 156 9.43 0.73 17.39
CA ARG A 156 8.03 0.48 16.98
C ARG A 156 7.81 0.64 15.48
N ILE A 157 8.39 1.68 14.87
CA ILE A 157 8.32 1.94 13.44
C ILE A 157 9.09 0.85 12.69
N ALA A 158 10.33 0.56 13.10
CA ALA A 158 11.15 -0.46 12.48
C ALA A 158 10.50 -1.85 12.54
N THR A 159 9.94 -2.27 13.69
CA THR A 159 9.26 -3.57 13.80
C THR A 159 8.01 -3.64 12.96
N THR A 160 7.26 -2.54 12.83
CA THR A 160 6.06 -2.48 12.00
C THR A 160 6.42 -2.66 10.53
N PHE A 161 7.40 -1.91 10.02
CA PHE A 161 7.88 -2.08 8.65
C PHE A 161 8.51 -3.45 8.39
N ALA A 162 9.25 -4.00 9.35
CA ALA A 162 9.82 -5.34 9.23
C ALA A 162 8.71 -6.40 9.12
N ALA A 163 7.71 -6.35 10.01
CA ALA A 163 6.57 -7.26 9.97
C ALA A 163 5.81 -7.15 8.65
N MET A 164 5.49 -5.93 8.20
CA MET A 164 4.82 -5.70 6.92
C MET A 164 5.63 -6.24 5.75
N GLY A 165 6.94 -5.95 5.71
CA GLY A 165 7.83 -6.41 4.65
C GLY A 165 7.95 -7.92 4.58
N VAL A 166 8.17 -8.60 5.71
CA VAL A 166 8.30 -10.06 5.77
C VAL A 166 6.99 -10.76 5.42
N LEU A 167 5.87 -10.31 6.01
CA LEU A 167 4.55 -10.91 5.76
C LEU A 167 4.16 -10.74 4.28
N SER A 168 4.32 -9.53 3.75
CA SER A 168 3.97 -9.25 2.36
C SER A 168 4.83 -10.03 1.37
N LEU A 169 6.14 -10.17 1.64
CA LEU A 169 7.03 -11.01 0.84
C LEU A 169 6.67 -12.50 0.93
N GLY A 170 6.28 -12.97 2.11
CA GLY A 170 5.76 -14.33 2.30
C GLY A 170 4.53 -14.61 1.44
N GLY A 171 3.63 -13.63 1.28
CA GLY A 171 2.50 -13.71 0.36
C GLY A 171 2.93 -13.88 -1.11
N ALA A 172 3.97 -13.15 -1.56
CA ALA A 172 4.52 -13.30 -2.91
C ALA A 172 5.16 -14.67 -3.14
N LEU A 173 5.94 -15.16 -2.16
CA LEU A 173 6.53 -16.50 -2.22
C LEU A 173 5.46 -17.58 -2.25
N GLY A 174 4.32 -17.37 -1.59
CA GLY A 174 3.15 -18.24 -1.64
C GLY A 174 2.67 -18.54 -3.06
N LEU A 175 2.69 -17.53 -3.94
CA LEU A 175 2.36 -17.72 -5.37
C LEU A 175 3.37 -18.62 -6.08
N LEU A 176 4.67 -18.42 -5.82
CA LEU A 176 5.75 -19.20 -6.47
C LEU A 176 5.72 -20.69 -6.10
N VAL A 177 5.28 -21.01 -4.87
CA VAL A 177 5.16 -22.40 -4.40
C VAL A 177 3.73 -22.95 -4.52
N ASN A 178 2.83 -22.22 -5.20
CA ASN A 178 1.42 -22.58 -5.39
C ASN A 178 0.68 -22.91 -4.08
N SER A 179 0.96 -22.15 -3.00
CA SER A 179 0.37 -22.35 -1.67
C SER A 179 -0.69 -21.29 -1.37
N THR A 180 -1.95 -21.69 -1.48
CA THR A 180 -3.11 -20.85 -1.18
C THR A 180 -3.16 -20.43 0.29
N ALA A 181 -2.58 -21.22 1.21
CA ALA A 181 -2.50 -20.90 2.63
C ALA A 181 -1.60 -19.67 2.90
N LEU A 182 -0.42 -19.61 2.26
CA LEU A 182 0.49 -18.46 2.37
C LEU A 182 -0.11 -17.21 1.72
N MET A 183 -0.84 -17.38 0.62
CA MET A 183 -1.51 -16.29 -0.10
C MET A 183 -2.71 -15.74 0.68
N GLY A 184 -3.54 -16.61 1.28
CA GLY A 184 -4.80 -16.23 1.92
C GLY A 184 -4.68 -15.73 3.36
N ALA A 185 -3.72 -16.25 4.14
CA ALA A 185 -3.61 -15.92 5.57
C ALA A 185 -2.76 -14.67 5.85
N ILE A 186 -1.76 -14.39 5.02
CA ILE A 186 -0.69 -13.43 5.34
C ILE A 186 -0.90 -12.07 4.64
N ALA A 187 -1.39 -12.10 3.40
CA ALA A 187 -1.52 -10.90 2.56
C ALA A 187 -2.50 -9.84 3.09
N PRO A 188 -3.71 -10.16 3.59
CA PRO A 188 -4.66 -9.14 4.04
C PRO A 188 -4.17 -8.34 5.27
N LEU A 189 -3.44 -8.99 6.17
CA LEU A 189 -2.89 -8.35 7.37
C LEU A 189 -1.73 -7.41 7.02
N ALA A 190 -0.87 -7.83 6.08
CA ALA A 190 0.27 -7.04 5.62
C ALA A 190 -0.13 -5.84 4.75
N TRP A 191 -1.24 -5.94 4.01
CA TRP A 191 -1.67 -4.92 3.05
C TRP A 191 -2.79 -4.00 3.58
N GLY A 192 -3.52 -4.42 4.62
CA GLY A 192 -4.61 -3.65 5.22
C GLY A 192 -4.18 -2.83 6.44
N LEU A 193 -4.22 -3.46 7.62
CA LEU A 193 -4.02 -2.75 8.90
C LEU A 193 -2.57 -2.29 9.12
N GLY A 194 -1.58 -3.06 8.66
CA GLY A 194 -0.16 -2.74 8.82
C GLY A 194 0.19 -1.32 8.31
N PRO A 195 -0.10 -1.00 7.04
CA PRO A 195 0.13 0.32 6.47
C PRO A 195 -0.54 1.47 7.25
N ALA A 196 -1.76 1.25 7.77
CA ALA A 196 -2.47 2.27 8.54
C ALA A 196 -1.77 2.55 9.88
N VAL A 197 -1.34 1.50 10.58
CA VAL A 197 -0.55 1.62 11.81
C VAL A 197 0.78 2.31 11.53
N ALA A 198 1.50 1.90 10.47
CA ALA A 198 2.75 2.52 10.06
C ALA A 198 2.58 4.01 9.75
N ALA A 199 1.53 4.39 9.02
CA ALA A 199 1.23 5.79 8.72
C ALA A 199 1.03 6.60 10.00
N VAL A 200 0.25 6.10 10.97
CA VAL A 200 0.06 6.78 12.25
C VAL A 200 1.37 6.96 13.03
N LEU A 201 2.19 5.90 13.11
CA LEU A 201 3.48 5.99 13.81
C LEU A 201 4.44 6.97 13.13
N VAL A 202 4.50 6.97 11.80
CA VAL A 202 5.32 7.92 11.03
C VAL A 202 4.82 9.35 11.20
N MET A 203 3.51 9.59 11.24
CA MET A 203 2.95 10.92 11.51
C MET A 203 3.38 11.44 12.89
N ILE A 204 3.34 10.60 13.92
CA ILE A 204 3.78 10.95 15.27
C ILE A 204 5.28 11.32 15.26
N TRP A 205 6.10 10.51 14.57
CA TRP A 205 7.53 10.76 14.42
C TRP A 205 7.83 12.07 13.66
N LEU A 206 7.15 12.33 12.54
CA LEU A 206 7.29 13.58 11.78
C LEU A 206 6.91 14.81 12.61
N ARG A 207 5.86 14.71 13.44
CA ARG A 207 5.49 15.78 14.38
C ARG A 207 6.60 16.05 15.38
N ALA A 208 7.17 15.00 15.99
CA ALA A 208 8.27 15.14 16.94
C ALA A 208 9.49 15.83 16.30
N GLN A 209 9.87 15.43 15.08
CA GLN A 209 11.00 16.04 14.36
C GLN A 209 10.80 17.51 13.97
N SER A 210 9.55 17.96 13.81
CA SER A 210 9.25 19.36 13.51
C SER A 210 9.43 20.31 14.70
N HIS A 211 9.47 19.77 15.92
CA HIS A 211 9.56 20.56 17.17
C HIS A 211 10.96 20.52 17.81
N ASP A 212 11.89 19.68 17.34
CA ASP A 212 13.24 19.56 17.91
C ASP A 212 14.22 20.58 17.26
N PRO A 213 14.73 21.58 18.01
CA PRO A 213 15.65 22.58 17.50
C PRO A 213 17.12 22.11 17.43
N GLY A 214 17.49 20.93 17.96
CA GLY A 214 18.88 20.59 18.28
C GLY A 214 19.65 19.63 17.37
N ALA A 215 19.03 18.95 16.40
CA ALA A 215 19.73 17.98 15.56
C ALA A 215 20.31 18.62 14.29
N THR A 216 21.53 19.15 14.38
CA THR A 216 22.42 19.47 13.24
C THR A 216 23.57 18.49 13.20
#